data_AF-A0A2A4NHD8-F1
#
_entry.id   AF-A0A2A4NHD8-F1
#
_cell.length_a   1.000
_cell.length_b   1.000
_cell.length_c   1.000
_cell.angle_alpha   90.00
_cell.angle_beta   90.00
_cell.angle_gamma   90.00
#
_symmetry.space_group_name_H-M   'P 1'
#
loop_
_entity.id
_entity.type
_entity.pdbx_description
1 polymer ?
#
loop_
_entity_poly.entity_id
_entity_poly.type
_entity_poly.pdbx_seq_one_letter_code
_entity_poly.pdbx_strand_id
1 'polypeptide(L)'
;MISAALEVLNFLFKNFTFLFSLIFYTILAIALSKSIKKNERIYYWVCGIISAMFIIPMIGRWTGWFSFSFYSVPIVGNFVSEFSSFAYIGHALFVIIMYMGAFSTKHKPVARLMSIRKHLSIIVGFPVFVHMLKRIFTAIHAFGFFTDREAYMESPRNVSELAAGISSVVFILGLVMFVLFLVLWITSFDSVRLKMKAKKWKQLQRWSYGLYAMLFIQAFGLQLSSYINQCEREKMAAQTEQVLTTHNVGGERGGDKANIAMADAQKLQSHDRQESMQAGKGQPQAKQAPKGGHRHHPKRFSLSEVQIDRKTGSLIKMLILLAVYGSYLFFRIRKAKRDKEKRAKRQK
;
A
#
# COMPACT_ATOMS: atom_id res chain seq x y z
N MET A 1 10.48 29.95 13.56
CA MET A 1 9.91 29.81 12.20
C MET A 1 10.42 28.57 11.48
N ILE A 2 11.72 28.30 11.44
CA ILE A 2 12.29 27.08 10.80
C ILE A 2 11.78 25.78 11.45
N SER A 3 11.71 25.67 12.78
CA SER A 3 11.16 24.47 13.47
C SER A 3 9.68 24.23 13.11
N ALA A 4 8.85 25.28 13.12
CA ALA A 4 7.44 25.17 12.76
C ALA A 4 7.26 24.78 11.28
N ALA A 5 8.10 25.31 10.39
CA ALA A 5 8.10 24.92 8.98
C ALA A 5 8.54 23.45 8.81
N LEU A 6 9.55 22.98 9.54
CA LEU A 6 9.98 21.58 9.54
C LEU A 6 8.92 20.65 10.14
N GLU A 7 8.18 21.09 11.16
CA GLU A 7 7.08 20.34 11.76
C GLU A 7 5.88 20.23 10.82
N VAL A 8 5.49 21.33 10.17
CA VAL A 8 4.45 21.31 9.12
C VAL A 8 4.89 20.44 7.96
N LEU A 9 6.16 20.54 7.55
CA LEU A 9 6.71 19.71 6.48
C LEU A 9 6.72 18.23 6.87
N ASN A 10 7.11 17.88 8.10
CA ASN A 10 7.06 16.51 8.61
C ASN A 10 5.63 15.98 8.72
N PHE A 11 4.68 16.81 9.14
CA PHE A 11 3.25 16.47 9.13
C PHE A 11 2.75 16.22 7.71
N LEU A 12 3.11 17.08 6.75
CA LEU A 12 2.77 16.88 5.34
C LEU A 12 3.44 15.62 4.78
N PHE A 13 4.70 15.35 5.09
CA PHE A 13 5.38 14.12 4.68
C PHE A 13 4.74 12.87 5.26
N LYS A 14 4.27 12.92 6.52
CA LYS A 14 3.63 11.79 7.19
C LYS A 14 2.24 11.49 6.63
N ASN A 15 1.49 12.51 6.22
CA ASN A 15 0.10 12.36 5.77
C ASN A 15 -0.05 12.29 4.23
N PHE A 16 0.86 12.91 3.50
CA PHE A 16 0.88 12.95 2.03
C PHE A 16 2.11 12.27 1.45
N THR A 17 2.68 11.28 2.15
CA THR A 17 3.89 10.55 1.72
C THR A 17 3.80 10.06 0.27
N PHE A 18 2.60 9.63 -0.15
CA PHE A 18 2.35 9.19 -1.52
C PHE A 18 2.58 10.31 -2.56
N LEU A 19 2.11 11.54 -2.30
CA LEU A 19 2.26 12.65 -3.26
C LEU A 19 3.73 13.05 -3.41
N PHE A 20 4.48 13.11 -2.30
CA PHE A 20 5.90 13.40 -2.33
C PHE A 20 6.69 12.31 -3.05
N SER A 21 6.39 11.04 -2.77
CA SER A 21 6.94 9.90 -3.51
C SER A 21 6.66 10.02 -5.01
N LEU A 22 5.43 10.36 -5.38
CA LEU A 22 5.03 10.53 -6.79
C LEU A 22 5.83 11.63 -7.50
N ILE A 23 6.02 12.79 -6.86
CA ILE A 23 6.81 13.90 -7.42
C ILE A 23 8.27 13.48 -7.56
N PHE A 24 8.86 12.93 -6.50
CA PHE A 24 10.25 12.49 -6.47
C PHE A 24 10.54 11.45 -7.57
N TYR A 25 9.74 10.39 -7.66
CA TYR A 25 9.92 9.35 -8.67
C TYR A 25 9.62 9.84 -10.09
N THR A 26 8.77 10.84 -10.27
CA THR A 26 8.56 11.47 -11.58
C THR A 26 9.82 12.19 -12.05
N ILE A 27 10.44 12.99 -11.17
CA ILE A 27 11.69 13.69 -11.46
C ILE A 27 12.80 12.67 -11.74
N LEU A 28 12.92 11.65 -10.89
CA LEU A 28 13.90 10.58 -11.05
C LEU A 28 13.73 9.83 -12.37
N ALA A 29 12.50 9.48 -12.76
CA ALA A 29 12.22 8.79 -14.02
C ALA A 29 12.55 9.65 -15.26
N ILE A 30 12.34 10.97 -15.19
CA ILE A 30 12.73 11.91 -16.25
C ILE A 30 14.25 12.01 -16.34
N ALA A 31 14.93 12.12 -15.19
CA ALA A 31 16.39 12.26 -15.13
C ALA A 31 17.10 11.00 -15.64
N LEU A 32 16.67 9.82 -15.18
CA LEU A 32 17.26 8.54 -15.54
C LEU A 32 16.79 8.02 -16.91
N SER A 33 15.89 8.70 -17.61
CA SER A 33 15.28 8.16 -18.84
C SER A 33 16.31 7.77 -19.91
N LYS A 34 17.40 8.55 -20.04
CA LYS A 34 18.46 8.26 -21.01
C LYS A 34 19.26 7.01 -20.58
N SER A 35 19.58 6.91 -19.29
CA SER A 35 20.31 5.76 -18.73
C SER A 35 19.50 4.48 -18.83
N ILE A 36 18.22 4.51 -18.43
CA ILE A 36 17.31 3.36 -18.49
C ILE A 36 17.20 2.81 -19.90
N LYS A 37 17.20 3.69 -20.92
CA LYS A 37 17.10 3.29 -22.32
C LYS A 37 18.41 2.74 -22.91
N LYS A 38 19.57 3.14 -22.35
CA LYS A 38 20.89 2.70 -22.83
C LYS A 38 21.32 1.38 -22.18
N ASN A 39 20.98 1.21 -20.90
CA ASN A 39 21.49 0.14 -20.05
C ASN A 39 20.36 -0.71 -19.46
N GLU A 40 19.27 -0.95 -20.20
CA GLU A 40 18.05 -1.56 -19.68
C GLU A 40 18.27 -2.93 -19.02
N ARG A 41 19.20 -3.73 -19.54
CA ARG A 41 19.54 -5.06 -19.00
C ARG A 41 20.09 -4.97 -17.58
N ILE A 42 20.90 -3.97 -17.28
CA ILE A 42 21.48 -3.76 -15.95
C ILE A 42 20.36 -3.49 -14.94
N TYR A 43 19.43 -2.60 -15.29
CA TYR A 43 18.28 -2.30 -14.42
C TYR A 43 17.40 -3.54 -14.18
N TYR A 44 17.21 -4.40 -15.19
CA TYR A 44 16.43 -5.63 -15.02
C TYR A 44 17.13 -6.62 -14.08
N TRP A 45 18.45 -6.80 -14.21
CA TRP A 45 19.22 -7.65 -13.32
C TRP A 45 19.22 -7.13 -11.89
N VAL A 46 19.46 -5.83 -11.69
CA VAL A 46 19.45 -5.21 -10.35
C VAL A 46 18.08 -5.41 -9.68
N CYS A 47 16.98 -5.07 -10.35
CA CYS A 47 15.64 -5.27 -9.79
C CYS A 47 15.28 -6.74 -9.60
N GLY A 48 15.75 -7.63 -10.48
CA GLY A 48 15.57 -9.07 -10.38
C GLY A 48 16.29 -9.67 -9.18
N ILE A 49 17.57 -9.31 -8.97
CA ILE A 49 18.36 -9.74 -7.81
C ILE A 49 17.72 -9.25 -6.51
N ILE A 50 17.35 -7.96 -6.44
CA ILE A 50 16.63 -7.41 -5.28
C ILE A 50 15.35 -8.21 -5.03
N SER A 51 14.57 -8.52 -6.06
CA SER A 51 13.35 -9.31 -5.91
C SER A 51 13.61 -10.74 -5.43
N ALA A 52 14.65 -11.39 -5.94
CA ALA A 52 15.07 -12.72 -5.50
C ALA A 52 15.49 -12.74 -4.03
N MET A 53 16.18 -11.68 -3.56
CA MET A 53 16.52 -11.51 -2.14
C MET A 53 15.29 -11.48 -1.21
N PHE A 54 14.09 -11.19 -1.71
CA PHE A 54 12.86 -11.33 -0.93
C PHE A 54 12.21 -12.69 -1.05
N ILE A 55 12.14 -13.17 -2.29
CA ILE A 55 11.38 -14.38 -2.60
C ILE A 55 12.05 -15.58 -1.94
N ILE A 56 13.39 -15.66 -1.94
CA ILE A 56 14.14 -16.77 -1.37
C ILE A 56 13.89 -16.92 0.15
N PRO A 57 14.09 -15.89 1.00
CA PRO A 57 13.75 -15.98 2.43
C PRO A 57 12.26 -16.21 2.72
N MET A 58 11.38 -15.68 1.88
CA MET A 58 9.93 -15.86 2.04
C MET A 58 9.55 -17.32 1.81
N ILE A 59 10.08 -17.96 0.76
CA ILE A 59 9.92 -19.40 0.52
C ILE A 59 10.61 -20.20 1.62
N GLY A 60 11.81 -19.81 2.05
CA GLY A 60 12.55 -20.48 3.13
C GLY A 60 11.79 -20.50 4.46
N ARG A 61 11.11 -19.41 4.83
CA ARG A 61 10.24 -19.37 6.01
C ARG A 61 9.01 -20.24 5.87
N TRP A 62 8.40 -20.25 4.69
CA TRP A 62 7.18 -21.02 4.45
C TRP A 62 7.45 -22.53 4.39
N THR A 63 8.61 -22.93 3.85
CA THR A 63 9.05 -24.33 3.76
C THR A 63 9.78 -24.83 5.01
N GLY A 64 10.07 -23.95 5.98
CA GLY A 64 10.83 -24.29 7.19
C GLY A 64 12.33 -24.55 6.96
N TRP A 65 12.82 -24.37 5.73
CA TRP A 65 14.19 -24.74 5.33
C TRP A 65 15.24 -23.70 5.73
N PHE A 66 14.85 -22.42 5.88
CA PHE A 66 15.80 -21.32 6.11
C PHE A 66 15.14 -20.09 6.74
N SER A 67 15.59 -19.67 7.92
CA SER A 67 14.98 -18.58 8.71
C SER A 67 15.73 -17.24 8.64
N PHE A 68 16.62 -17.05 7.67
CA PHE A 68 17.35 -15.79 7.53
C PHE A 68 16.45 -14.65 7.04
N SER A 69 16.62 -13.45 7.59
CA SER A 69 15.80 -12.29 7.28
C SER A 69 16.69 -11.11 6.92
N PHE A 70 16.69 -10.69 5.65
CA PHE A 70 17.38 -9.45 5.23
C PHE A 70 16.81 -8.20 5.91
N TYR A 71 15.61 -8.28 6.51
CA TYR A 71 15.02 -7.21 7.33
C TYR A 71 15.85 -6.89 8.59
N SER A 72 16.69 -7.81 9.06
CA SER A 72 17.50 -7.62 10.28
C SER A 72 18.74 -6.75 10.04
N VAL A 73 19.09 -6.44 8.78
CA VAL A 73 20.21 -5.57 8.43
C VAL A 73 19.69 -4.13 8.37
N PRO A 74 20.24 -3.13 9.08
CA PRO A 74 19.59 -1.82 9.22
C PRO A 74 19.36 -1.06 7.90
N ILE A 75 20.37 -0.98 7.04
CA ILE A 75 20.30 -0.22 5.77
C ILE A 75 19.57 -1.03 4.70
N VAL A 76 19.98 -2.29 4.53
CA VAL A 76 19.39 -3.21 3.54
C VAL A 76 17.94 -3.49 3.91
N GLY A 77 17.64 -3.73 5.19
CA GLY A 77 16.31 -4.01 5.73
C GLY A 77 15.31 -2.88 5.57
N ASN A 78 15.73 -1.61 5.67
CA ASN A 78 14.85 -0.47 5.39
C ASN A 78 14.51 -0.36 3.90
N PHE A 79 15.50 -0.46 3.03
CA PHE A 79 15.26 -0.49 1.58
C PHE A 79 14.43 -1.70 1.18
N VAL A 80 14.67 -2.83 1.84
CA VAL A 80 13.96 -4.09 1.65
C VAL A 80 12.50 -3.96 2.10
N SER A 81 12.27 -3.40 3.29
CA SER A 81 10.92 -3.12 3.79
C SER A 81 10.13 -2.22 2.84
N GLU A 82 10.79 -1.18 2.32
CA GLU A 82 10.19 -0.22 1.41
C GLU A 82 9.85 -0.83 0.03
N PHE A 83 10.76 -1.62 -0.53
CA PHE A 83 10.55 -2.33 -1.79
C PHE A 83 9.45 -3.39 -1.68
N SER A 84 9.35 -4.08 -0.55
CA SER A 84 8.31 -5.08 -0.26
C SER A 84 6.94 -4.49 0.05
N SER A 85 6.92 -3.32 0.68
CA SER A 85 5.66 -2.68 1.09
C SER A 85 4.87 -2.17 -0.10
N PHE A 86 5.50 -1.94 -1.26
CA PHE A 86 4.91 -1.45 -2.52
C PHE A 86 4.23 -0.07 -2.44
N ALA A 87 3.81 0.34 -1.24
CA ALA A 87 3.02 1.53 -0.96
C ALA A 87 3.68 2.83 -1.45
N TYR A 88 5.01 2.89 -1.45
CA TYR A 88 5.74 4.12 -1.76
C TYR A 88 6.42 4.07 -3.12
N ILE A 89 7.33 3.13 -3.34
CA ILE A 89 8.11 3.04 -4.59
C ILE A 89 7.26 2.47 -5.73
N GLY A 90 6.69 1.29 -5.50
CA GLY A 90 6.00 0.54 -6.54
C GLY A 90 4.70 1.22 -6.98
N HIS A 91 3.88 1.68 -6.03
CA HIS A 91 2.62 2.34 -6.32
C HIS A 91 2.82 3.68 -7.04
N ALA A 92 3.78 4.52 -6.60
CA ALA A 92 4.07 5.78 -7.26
C ALA A 92 4.53 5.58 -8.71
N LEU A 93 5.48 4.67 -8.95
CA LEU A 93 5.96 4.37 -10.30
C LEU A 93 4.86 3.76 -11.18
N PHE A 94 3.98 2.93 -10.61
CA PHE A 94 2.83 2.37 -11.31
C PHE A 94 1.85 3.47 -11.75
N VAL A 95 1.53 4.41 -10.86
CA VAL A 95 0.69 5.57 -11.16
C VAL A 95 1.34 6.43 -12.25
N ILE A 96 2.65 6.65 -12.22
CA ILE A 96 3.38 7.36 -13.31
C ILE A 96 3.17 6.65 -14.66
N ILE A 97 3.25 5.31 -14.72
CA ILE A 97 3.01 4.51 -15.94
C ILE A 97 1.56 4.64 -16.44
N MET A 98 0.59 4.71 -15.53
CA MET A 98 -0.80 4.97 -15.89
C MET A 98 -0.94 6.36 -16.52
N TYR A 99 -0.47 7.40 -15.83
CA TYR A 99 -0.65 8.81 -16.24
C TYR A 99 0.12 9.17 -17.51
N MET A 100 1.32 8.63 -17.73
CA MET A 100 2.04 8.87 -19.00
C MET A 100 1.21 8.41 -20.21
N GLY A 101 0.39 7.37 -20.05
CA GLY A 101 -0.53 6.90 -21.08
C GLY A 101 -1.69 7.87 -21.32
N ALA A 102 -2.13 8.62 -20.30
CA ALA A 102 -3.25 9.55 -20.35
C ALA A 102 -2.85 10.96 -20.83
N PHE A 103 -1.61 11.39 -20.57
CA PHE A 103 -1.12 12.69 -21.03
C PHE A 103 -0.79 12.71 -22.53
N SER A 104 -0.71 13.92 -23.09
CA SER A 104 -0.36 14.13 -24.49
C SER A 104 1.16 14.20 -24.66
N THR A 105 1.70 13.56 -25.71
CA THR A 105 3.13 13.55 -26.03
C THR A 105 3.65 14.88 -26.58
N LYS A 106 2.83 15.94 -26.58
CA LYS A 106 3.26 17.28 -27.01
C LYS A 106 4.30 17.89 -26.07
N HIS A 107 4.25 17.56 -24.78
CA HIS A 107 5.20 18.07 -23.80
C HIS A 107 6.46 17.21 -23.73
N LYS A 108 7.64 17.83 -23.78
CA LYS A 108 8.96 17.15 -23.78
C LYS A 108 9.13 16.13 -22.63
N PRO A 109 8.74 16.42 -21.37
CA PRO A 109 8.84 15.44 -20.28
C PRO A 109 7.98 14.19 -20.49
N VAL A 110 6.75 14.37 -20.98
CA VAL A 110 5.81 13.26 -21.26
C VAL A 110 6.31 12.41 -22.41
N ALA A 111 6.83 13.02 -23.49
CA ALA A 111 7.43 12.30 -24.61
C ALA A 111 8.63 11.46 -24.16
N ARG A 112 9.46 12.02 -23.27
CA ARG A 112 10.60 11.32 -22.67
C ARG A 112 10.16 10.12 -21.83
N LEU A 113 9.16 10.27 -20.96
CA LEU A 113 8.57 9.16 -20.20
C LEU A 113 7.96 8.08 -21.11
N MET A 114 7.24 8.49 -22.15
CA MET A 114 6.64 7.57 -23.11
C MET A 114 7.69 6.73 -23.85
N SER A 115 8.88 7.27 -24.09
CA SER A 115 9.98 6.52 -24.73
C SER A 115 10.52 5.39 -23.86
N ILE A 116 10.46 5.53 -22.53
CA ILE A 116 10.93 4.52 -21.57
C ILE A 116 9.79 3.67 -20.99
N ARG A 117 8.55 3.91 -21.40
CA ARG A 117 7.34 3.31 -20.80
C ARG A 117 7.43 1.80 -20.61
N LYS A 118 7.87 1.09 -21.66
CA LYS A 118 8.05 -0.37 -21.61
C LYS A 118 9.08 -0.77 -20.55
N HIS A 119 10.24 -0.13 -20.55
CA HIS A 119 11.32 -0.44 -19.60
C HIS A 119 10.88 -0.15 -18.17
N LEU A 120 10.19 0.96 -17.95
CA LEU A 120 9.65 1.30 -16.63
C LEU A 120 8.60 0.28 -16.18
N SER A 121 7.72 -0.19 -17.06
CA SER A 121 6.74 -1.23 -16.73
C SER A 121 7.38 -2.57 -16.34
N ILE A 122 8.52 -2.92 -16.95
CA ILE A 122 9.27 -4.12 -16.58
C ILE A 122 9.92 -3.94 -15.21
N ILE A 123 10.62 -2.82 -14.99
CA ILE A 123 11.28 -2.46 -13.72
C ILE A 123 10.29 -2.44 -12.56
N VAL A 124 9.14 -1.80 -12.74
CA VAL A 124 8.08 -1.71 -11.72
C VAL A 124 7.42 -3.06 -11.49
N GLY A 125 7.39 -3.93 -12.49
CA GLY A 125 6.76 -5.24 -12.32
C GLY A 125 7.46 -6.13 -11.30
N PHE A 126 8.76 -5.96 -11.06
CA PHE A 126 9.51 -6.65 -10.02
C PHE A 126 8.99 -6.40 -8.59
N PRO A 127 8.92 -5.15 -8.09
CA PRO A 127 8.33 -4.88 -6.77
C PRO A 127 6.83 -5.19 -6.72
N VAL A 128 6.08 -5.02 -7.82
CA VAL A 128 4.67 -5.48 -7.87
C VAL A 128 4.61 -6.98 -7.60
N PHE A 129 5.44 -7.77 -8.28
CA PHE A 129 5.45 -9.23 -8.15
C PHE A 129 5.79 -9.70 -6.74
N VAL A 130 6.82 -9.11 -6.13
CA VAL A 130 7.19 -9.38 -4.72
C VAL A 130 6.03 -9.05 -3.77
N HIS A 131 5.37 -7.90 -3.97
CA HIS A 131 4.25 -7.50 -3.14
C HIS A 131 3.04 -8.42 -3.29
N MET A 132 2.73 -8.83 -4.53
CA MET A 132 1.65 -9.79 -4.81
C MET A 132 1.93 -11.12 -4.11
N LEU A 133 3.14 -11.68 -4.27
CA LEU A 133 3.51 -12.91 -3.58
C LEU A 133 3.38 -12.77 -2.06
N LYS A 134 3.96 -11.72 -1.47
CA LYS A 134 3.84 -11.45 -0.03
C LYS A 134 2.38 -11.40 0.40
N ARG A 135 1.51 -10.70 -0.33
CA ARG A 135 0.09 -10.61 -0.02
C ARG A 135 -0.63 -11.96 -0.14
N ILE A 136 -0.28 -12.79 -1.11
CA ILE A 136 -0.82 -14.14 -1.23
C ILE A 136 -0.45 -14.97 0.00
N PHE A 137 0.83 -14.99 0.39
CA PHE A 137 1.29 -15.77 1.54
C PHE A 137 0.71 -15.28 2.88
N THR A 138 0.60 -13.96 3.09
CA THR A 138 0.14 -13.43 4.38
C THR A 138 -1.39 -13.34 4.49
N ALA A 139 -2.09 -13.22 3.37
CA ALA A 139 -3.56 -13.10 3.35
C ALA A 139 -4.26 -14.38 2.84
N ILE A 140 -3.55 -15.51 2.74
CA ILE A 140 -4.17 -16.79 2.37
C ILE A 140 -5.29 -17.19 3.35
N HIS A 141 -5.17 -16.79 4.62
CA HIS A 141 -6.19 -16.99 5.64
C HIS A 141 -7.53 -16.32 5.30
N ALA A 142 -7.56 -15.33 4.41
CA ALA A 142 -8.81 -14.69 3.96
C ALA A 142 -9.74 -15.66 3.21
N PHE A 143 -9.22 -16.79 2.70
CA PHE A 143 -10.08 -17.87 2.19
C PHE A 143 -10.93 -18.53 3.29
N GLY A 144 -10.49 -18.46 4.54
CA GLY A 144 -11.21 -18.98 5.70
C GLY A 144 -12.65 -18.48 5.78
N PHE A 145 -12.92 -17.24 5.38
CA PHE A 145 -14.28 -16.68 5.34
C PHE A 145 -15.27 -17.50 4.47
N PHE A 146 -14.77 -18.13 3.39
CA PHE A 146 -15.61 -18.92 2.48
C PHE A 146 -15.67 -20.41 2.84
N THR A 147 -14.67 -20.92 3.56
CA THR A 147 -14.60 -22.35 3.92
C THR A 147 -15.13 -22.63 5.32
N ASP A 148 -14.76 -21.78 6.29
CA ASP A 148 -15.13 -21.90 7.70
C ASP A 148 -15.31 -20.49 8.29
N ARG A 149 -16.53 -19.99 8.14
CA ARG A 149 -16.89 -18.63 8.53
C ARG A 149 -16.75 -18.42 10.04
N GLU A 150 -17.12 -19.42 10.84
CA GLU A 150 -17.12 -19.32 12.30
C GLU A 150 -15.68 -19.21 12.82
N ALA A 151 -14.80 -20.14 12.43
CA ALA A 151 -13.39 -20.09 12.81
C ALA A 151 -12.67 -18.84 12.29
N TYR A 152 -13.08 -18.29 11.13
CA TYR A 152 -12.50 -17.05 10.61
C TYR A 152 -12.95 -15.81 11.41
N MET A 153 -14.20 -15.77 11.86
CA MET A 153 -14.75 -14.67 12.65
C MET A 153 -14.29 -14.69 14.11
N GLU A 154 -13.87 -15.85 14.63
CA GLU A 154 -13.23 -15.97 15.95
C GLU A 154 -11.85 -15.30 16.03
N SER A 155 -11.22 -15.03 14.87
CA SER A 155 -9.96 -14.30 14.83
C SER A 155 -10.15 -12.87 15.36
N PRO A 156 -9.35 -12.41 16.34
CA PRO A 156 -9.48 -11.05 16.91
C PRO A 156 -9.25 -9.92 15.90
N ARG A 157 -8.84 -10.25 14.67
CA ARG A 157 -8.70 -9.31 13.56
C ARG A 157 -10.03 -8.94 12.88
N ASN A 158 -11.06 -9.77 13.02
CA ASN A 158 -12.33 -9.66 12.31
C ASN A 158 -13.47 -9.30 13.26
N VAL A 159 -13.69 -8.00 13.48
CA VAL A 159 -14.82 -7.55 14.31
C VAL A 159 -16.12 -7.45 13.53
N SER A 160 -16.02 -7.25 12.22
CA SER A 160 -17.14 -7.03 11.31
C SER A 160 -17.24 -8.14 10.29
N GLU A 161 -18.38 -8.81 10.22
CA GLU A 161 -18.67 -9.78 9.16
C GLU A 161 -18.65 -9.09 7.78
N LEU A 162 -19.18 -7.86 7.69
CA LEU A 162 -19.18 -7.09 6.45
C LEU A 162 -17.76 -6.75 6.01
N ALA A 163 -16.91 -6.26 6.92
CA ALA A 163 -15.53 -5.94 6.57
C ALA A 163 -14.70 -7.19 6.23
N ALA A 164 -14.93 -8.30 6.93
CA ALA A 164 -14.35 -9.60 6.66
C ALA A 164 -14.74 -10.08 5.25
N GLY A 165 -16.03 -10.04 4.91
CA GLY A 165 -16.53 -10.40 3.58
C GLY A 165 -15.94 -9.53 2.47
N ILE A 166 -15.93 -8.19 2.65
CA ILE A 166 -15.32 -7.25 1.70
C ILE A 166 -13.83 -7.59 1.51
N SER A 167 -13.07 -7.81 2.60
CA SER A 167 -11.64 -8.13 2.55
C SER A 167 -11.34 -9.42 1.78
N SER A 168 -12.23 -10.41 1.91
CA SER A 168 -12.09 -11.73 1.29
C SER A 168 -12.43 -11.68 -0.20
N VAL A 169 -13.48 -10.94 -0.58
CA VAL A 169 -13.83 -10.71 -1.99
C VAL A 169 -12.75 -9.92 -2.71
N VAL A 170 -12.22 -8.84 -2.11
CA VAL A 170 -11.09 -8.12 -2.71
C VAL A 170 -9.85 -9.01 -2.74
N PHE A 171 -9.60 -9.88 -1.77
CA PHE A 171 -8.48 -10.81 -1.87
C PHE A 171 -8.57 -11.70 -3.14
N ILE A 172 -9.74 -12.27 -3.43
CA ILE A 172 -9.99 -13.03 -4.66
C ILE A 172 -9.75 -12.17 -5.91
N LEU A 173 -10.28 -10.95 -5.91
CA LEU A 173 -10.05 -10.00 -7.01
C LEU A 173 -8.54 -9.77 -7.22
N GLY A 174 -7.77 -9.65 -6.14
CA GLY A 174 -6.31 -9.54 -6.17
C GLY A 174 -5.62 -10.73 -6.85
N LEU A 175 -6.13 -11.95 -6.67
CA LEU A 175 -5.60 -13.15 -7.34
C LEU A 175 -5.86 -13.12 -8.85
N VAL A 176 -7.09 -12.76 -9.25
CA VAL A 176 -7.44 -12.60 -10.67
C VAL A 176 -6.54 -11.54 -11.31
N MET A 177 -6.33 -10.43 -10.61
CA MET A 177 -5.43 -9.37 -11.06
C MET A 177 -3.98 -9.79 -11.14
N PHE A 178 -3.51 -10.65 -10.23
CA PHE A 178 -2.16 -11.18 -10.26
C PHE A 178 -1.91 -11.99 -11.52
N VAL A 179 -2.83 -12.89 -11.89
CA VAL A 179 -2.76 -13.64 -13.15
C VAL A 179 -2.72 -12.68 -14.35
N LEU A 180 -3.61 -11.69 -14.37
CA LEU A 180 -3.66 -10.71 -15.46
C LEU A 180 -2.37 -9.89 -15.56
N PHE A 181 -1.85 -9.46 -14.41
CA PHE A 181 -0.59 -8.73 -14.32
C PHE A 181 0.58 -9.56 -14.84
N LEU A 182 0.69 -10.84 -14.47
CA LEU A 182 1.73 -11.74 -14.97
C LEU A 182 1.70 -11.85 -16.49
N VAL A 183 0.52 -12.06 -17.08
CA VAL A 183 0.36 -12.11 -18.54
C VAL A 183 0.83 -10.81 -19.20
N LEU A 184 0.43 -9.65 -18.67
CA LEU A 184 0.82 -8.34 -19.19
C LEU A 184 2.32 -8.04 -19.00
N TRP A 185 2.90 -8.46 -17.88
CA TRP A 185 4.29 -8.23 -17.54
C TRP A 185 5.22 -9.13 -18.36
N ILE A 186 4.95 -10.43 -18.45
CA ILE A 186 5.72 -11.38 -19.27
C ILE A 186 5.70 -10.97 -20.74
N THR A 187 4.55 -10.52 -21.25
CA THR A 187 4.42 -10.07 -22.65
C THR A 187 5.08 -8.72 -22.94
N SER A 188 5.59 -8.04 -21.91
CA SER A 188 6.37 -6.80 -22.08
C SER A 188 7.84 -7.05 -22.42
N PHE A 189 8.38 -8.24 -22.14
CA PHE A 189 9.75 -8.61 -22.50
C PHE A 189 9.92 -8.76 -24.02
N ASP A 190 11.06 -8.32 -24.55
CA ASP A 190 11.31 -8.41 -26.01
C ASP A 190 11.29 -9.84 -26.52
N SER A 191 11.83 -10.79 -25.76
CA SER A 191 11.86 -12.21 -26.10
C SER A 191 10.46 -12.78 -26.35
N VAL A 192 9.43 -12.25 -25.69
CA VAL A 192 8.03 -12.67 -25.87
C VAL A 192 7.33 -11.80 -26.90
N ARG A 193 7.56 -10.47 -26.86
CA ARG A 193 6.97 -9.51 -27.79
C ARG A 193 7.33 -9.82 -29.25
N LEU A 194 8.58 -10.17 -29.53
CA LEU A 194 9.06 -10.46 -30.89
C LEU A 194 8.38 -11.70 -31.49
N LYS A 195 7.85 -12.60 -30.65
CA LYS A 195 7.14 -13.81 -31.08
C LYS A 195 5.66 -13.57 -31.41
N MET A 196 5.11 -12.36 -31.20
CA MET A 196 3.69 -12.08 -31.37
C MET A 196 3.42 -10.96 -32.39
N LYS A 197 2.36 -11.15 -33.20
CA LYS A 197 1.87 -10.11 -34.13
C LYS A 197 1.48 -8.82 -33.37
N ALA A 198 1.93 -7.67 -33.86
CA ALA A 198 1.74 -6.37 -33.20
C ALA A 198 0.26 -6.03 -32.88
N LYS A 199 -0.69 -6.46 -33.72
CA LYS A 199 -2.14 -6.27 -33.48
C LYS A 199 -2.61 -7.06 -32.25
N LYS A 200 -2.22 -8.33 -32.14
CA LYS A 200 -2.54 -9.20 -30.99
C LYS A 200 -1.90 -8.67 -29.71
N TRP A 201 -0.62 -8.27 -29.76
CA TRP A 201 0.06 -7.66 -28.63
C TRP A 201 -0.66 -6.41 -28.11
N LYS A 202 -1.04 -5.50 -29.02
CA LYS A 202 -1.81 -4.30 -28.65
C LYS A 202 -3.15 -4.66 -28.03
N GLN A 203 -3.84 -5.68 -28.52
CA GLN A 203 -5.10 -6.14 -27.95
C GLN A 203 -4.92 -6.69 -26.54
N LEU A 204 -3.88 -7.50 -26.32
CA LEU A 204 -3.55 -8.02 -25.00
C LEU A 204 -3.22 -6.88 -24.03
N GLN A 205 -2.40 -5.93 -24.44
CA GLN A 205 -2.04 -4.77 -23.63
C GLN A 205 -3.21 -3.82 -23.35
N ARG A 206 -4.35 -3.92 -24.05
CA ARG A 206 -5.57 -3.19 -23.67
C ARG A 206 -6.16 -3.71 -22.35
N TRP A 207 -5.89 -4.94 -21.96
CA TRP A 207 -6.31 -5.44 -20.65
C TRP A 207 -5.66 -4.71 -19.48
N SER A 208 -4.60 -3.94 -19.71
CA SER A 208 -4.05 -3.05 -18.68
C SER A 208 -5.11 -2.05 -18.18
N TYR A 209 -6.08 -1.65 -19.00
CA TYR A 209 -7.17 -0.77 -18.56
C TYR A 209 -8.10 -1.47 -17.58
N GLY A 210 -8.43 -2.74 -17.85
CA GLY A 210 -9.18 -3.58 -16.91
C GLY A 210 -8.42 -3.76 -15.60
N LEU A 211 -7.12 -4.04 -15.69
CA LEU A 211 -6.25 -4.12 -14.51
C LEU A 211 -6.27 -2.83 -13.68
N TYR A 212 -6.24 -1.65 -14.32
CA TYR A 212 -6.29 -0.37 -13.60
C TYR A 212 -7.63 -0.14 -12.89
N ALA A 213 -8.75 -0.55 -13.48
CA ALA A 213 -10.06 -0.48 -12.84
C ALA A 213 -10.15 -1.44 -11.64
N MET A 214 -9.67 -2.67 -11.81
CA MET A 214 -9.62 -3.65 -10.73
C MET A 214 -8.70 -3.17 -9.59
N LEU A 215 -7.57 -2.52 -9.88
CA LEU A 215 -6.68 -1.93 -8.86
C LEU A 215 -7.37 -0.89 -8.01
N PHE A 216 -8.22 -0.05 -8.62
CA PHE A 216 -9.00 0.93 -7.87
C PHE A 216 -9.97 0.23 -6.92
N ILE A 217 -10.76 -0.73 -7.43
CA ILE A 217 -11.73 -1.49 -6.61
C ILE A 217 -11.03 -2.22 -5.48
N GLN A 218 -9.89 -2.85 -5.77
CA GLN A 218 -9.05 -3.56 -4.81
C GLN A 218 -8.56 -2.63 -3.69
N ALA A 219 -7.93 -1.52 -4.07
CA ALA A 219 -7.33 -0.59 -3.11
C ALA A 219 -8.40 0.14 -2.29
N PHE A 220 -9.53 0.49 -2.91
CA PHE A 220 -10.65 1.12 -2.22
C PHE A 220 -11.33 0.15 -1.25
N GLY A 221 -11.61 -1.08 -1.69
CA GLY A 221 -12.27 -2.08 -0.87
C GLY A 221 -11.43 -2.53 0.33
N LEU A 222 -10.10 -2.62 0.20
CA LEU A 222 -9.21 -2.86 1.35
C LEU A 222 -9.27 -1.73 2.38
N GLN A 223 -9.29 -0.48 1.91
CA GLN A 223 -9.44 0.66 2.82
C GLN A 223 -10.83 0.70 3.46
N LEU A 224 -11.88 0.36 2.70
CA LEU A 224 -13.26 0.34 3.17
C LEU A 224 -13.47 -0.71 4.25
N SER A 225 -12.97 -1.92 4.03
CA SER A 225 -12.95 -2.98 5.04
C SER A 225 -12.21 -2.52 6.30
N SER A 226 -11.01 -1.92 6.16
CA SER A 226 -10.27 -1.38 7.30
C SER A 226 -11.04 -0.31 8.06
N TYR A 227 -11.74 0.59 7.36
CA TYR A 227 -12.54 1.66 7.97
C TYR A 227 -13.75 1.10 8.73
N ILE A 228 -14.49 0.16 8.14
CA ILE A 228 -15.64 -0.50 8.78
C ILE A 228 -15.19 -1.22 10.06
N ASN A 229 -14.10 -1.99 9.98
CA ASN A 229 -13.51 -2.69 11.12
C ASN A 229 -13.09 -1.72 12.25
N GLN A 230 -12.61 -0.52 11.92
CA GLN A 230 -12.26 0.49 12.93
C GLN A 230 -13.52 1.05 13.61
N CYS A 231 -14.56 1.36 12.82
CA CYS A 231 -15.81 1.88 13.35
C CYS A 231 -16.50 0.87 14.29
N GLU A 232 -16.45 -0.42 13.98
CA GLU A 232 -17.04 -1.44 14.85
C GLU A 232 -16.23 -1.67 16.13
N ARG A 233 -14.90 -1.62 16.06
CA ARG A 233 -14.05 -1.66 17.27
C ARG A 233 -14.37 -0.51 18.23
N GLU A 234 -14.56 0.71 17.71
CA GLU A 234 -14.96 1.88 18.52
C GLU A 234 -16.32 1.64 19.21
N LYS A 235 -17.29 1.08 18.49
CA LYS A 235 -18.62 0.76 19.06
C LYS A 235 -18.52 -0.29 20.17
N MET A 236 -17.73 -1.35 19.98
CA MET A 236 -17.52 -2.39 20.99
C MET A 236 -16.80 -1.84 22.23
N ALA A 237 -15.81 -0.95 22.04
CA ALA A 237 -15.11 -0.29 23.15
C ALA A 237 -16.05 0.61 23.96
N ALA A 238 -16.87 1.44 23.28
CA ALA A 238 -17.84 2.31 23.94
C ALA A 238 -18.92 1.52 24.71
N GLN A 239 -19.38 0.39 24.17
CA GLN A 239 -20.31 -0.51 24.86
C GLN A 239 -19.67 -1.17 26.09
N THR A 240 -18.40 -1.57 25.99
CA THR A 240 -17.67 -2.17 27.11
C THR A 240 -17.51 -1.17 28.26
N GLU A 241 -17.19 0.08 27.95
CA GLU A 241 -17.08 1.17 28.94
C GLU A 241 -18.43 1.51 29.57
N GLN A 242 -19.52 1.49 28.79
CA GLN A 242 -20.88 1.62 29.33
C GLN A 242 -21.26 0.46 30.25
N VAL A 243 -20.94 -0.79 29.90
CA VAL A 243 -21.23 -1.95 30.76
C VAL A 243 -20.43 -1.87 32.06
N LEU A 244 -19.14 -1.50 32.03
CA LEU A 244 -18.34 -1.32 33.25
C LEU A 244 -18.86 -0.20 34.13
N THR A 245 -19.28 0.93 33.54
CA THR A 245 -19.83 2.05 34.32
C THR A 245 -21.20 1.72 34.91
N THR A 246 -22.04 0.95 34.20
CA THR A 246 -23.34 0.49 34.71
C THR A 246 -23.16 -0.56 35.84
N HIS A 247 -22.15 -1.44 35.71
CA HIS A 247 -21.86 -2.48 36.71
C HIS A 247 -21.12 -1.94 37.95
N ASN A 248 -20.50 -0.76 37.88
CA ASN A 248 -19.95 -0.05 39.04
C ASN A 248 -21.01 0.77 39.81
N VAL A 249 -22.19 1.01 39.23
CA VAL A 249 -23.33 1.66 39.93
C VAL A 249 -24.26 0.62 40.59
N GLY A 250 -24.18 -0.66 40.18
CA GLY A 250 -24.89 -1.78 40.79
C GLY A 250 -23.97 -2.70 41.58
N GLY A 251 -23.95 -2.52 42.90
CA GLY A 251 -23.49 -3.40 43.98
C GLY A 251 -22.59 -4.61 43.67
N GLU A 252 -21.47 -4.67 44.42
CA GLU A 252 -20.56 -5.81 44.65
C GLU A 252 -21.18 -7.21 44.45
N ARG A 253 -20.88 -7.87 43.32
CA ARG A 253 -20.72 -9.33 43.18
C ARG A 253 -20.33 -9.67 41.74
N GLY A 254 -19.03 -9.78 41.46
CA GLY A 254 -18.60 -10.17 40.11
C GLY A 254 -17.09 -10.17 39.88
N GLY A 255 -16.29 -10.56 40.87
CA GLY A 255 -14.81 -10.54 40.79
C GLY A 255 -14.22 -11.41 39.67
N ASP A 256 -14.94 -12.45 39.22
CA ASP A 256 -14.38 -13.40 38.24
C ASP A 256 -14.56 -12.96 36.78
N LYS A 257 -15.61 -12.19 36.45
CA LYS A 257 -15.84 -11.72 35.07
C LYS A 257 -14.96 -10.52 34.70
N ALA A 258 -14.59 -9.69 35.66
CA ALA A 258 -13.69 -8.56 35.46
C ALA A 258 -12.25 -9.02 35.14
N ASN A 259 -11.80 -10.12 35.75
CA ASN A 259 -10.47 -10.67 35.51
C ASN A 259 -10.33 -11.32 34.13
N ILE A 260 -11.38 -11.94 33.60
CA ILE A 260 -11.41 -12.50 32.24
C ILE A 260 -11.39 -11.36 31.20
N ALA A 261 -12.18 -10.30 31.41
CA ALA A 261 -12.19 -9.13 30.53
C ALA A 261 -10.85 -8.36 30.53
N MET A 262 -10.17 -8.27 31.68
CA MET A 262 -8.82 -7.69 31.78
C MET A 262 -7.75 -8.56 31.11
N ALA A 263 -7.86 -9.89 31.20
CA ALA A 263 -6.96 -10.82 30.52
C ALA A 263 -7.10 -10.73 28.99
N ASP A 264 -8.32 -10.62 28.48
CA ASP A 264 -8.58 -10.44 27.04
C ASP A 264 -8.14 -9.07 26.54
N ALA A 265 -8.34 -8.01 27.32
CA ALA A 265 -7.85 -6.66 27.01
C ALA A 265 -6.31 -6.57 27.00
N GLN A 266 -5.63 -7.26 27.94
CA GLN A 266 -4.16 -7.35 27.96
C GLN A 266 -3.60 -8.22 26.83
N LYS A 267 -4.29 -9.30 26.44
CA LYS A 267 -3.94 -10.10 25.25
C LYS A 267 -4.07 -9.27 23.95
N LEU A 268 -5.12 -8.45 23.85
CA LEU A 268 -5.35 -7.54 22.72
C LEU A 268 -4.27 -6.45 22.62
N GLN A 269 -3.85 -5.86 23.75
CA GLN A 269 -2.76 -4.86 23.79
C GLN A 269 -1.36 -5.43 23.55
N SER A 270 -1.08 -6.65 23.99
CA SER A 270 0.23 -7.29 23.81
C SER A 270 0.48 -7.72 22.36
N HIS A 271 -0.57 -8.16 21.65
CA HIS A 271 -0.50 -8.52 20.24
C HIS A 271 -0.37 -7.29 19.32
N ASP A 272 -1.03 -6.16 19.67
CA ASP A 272 -0.86 -4.85 19.01
C ASP A 272 0.56 -4.26 19.23
N ARG A 273 1.21 -4.60 20.34
CA ARG A 273 2.60 -4.19 20.62
C ARG A 273 3.61 -4.92 19.70
N GLN A 274 3.29 -6.13 19.24
CA GLN A 274 4.11 -6.86 18.26
C GLN A 274 3.95 -6.32 16.83
N GLU A 275 2.74 -5.91 16.40
CA GLU A 275 2.55 -5.28 15.08
C GLU A 275 3.11 -3.85 15.01
N SER A 276 3.03 -3.07 16.10
CA SER A 276 3.68 -1.75 16.18
C SER A 276 5.22 -1.83 16.20
N MET A 277 5.81 -2.93 16.68
CA MET A 277 7.25 -3.17 16.56
C MET A 277 7.71 -3.63 15.16
N GLN A 278 6.79 -4.09 14.30
CA GLN A 278 7.09 -4.43 12.91
C GLN A 278 6.77 -3.30 11.91
N ALA A 279 6.02 -2.28 12.33
CA ALA A 279 5.72 -1.09 11.54
C ALA A 279 6.58 0.15 11.90
N GLY A 280 7.59 0.01 12.76
CA GLY A 280 8.52 1.11 13.06
C GLY A 280 9.70 0.66 13.91
N LYS A 281 10.81 0.28 13.28
CA LYS A 281 12.11 0.21 13.96
C LYS A 281 13.17 0.96 13.16
N GLY A 282 13.65 2.05 13.76
CA GLY A 282 14.80 2.79 13.28
C GLY A 282 15.02 4.13 13.97
N GLN A 283 15.32 4.15 15.28
CA GLN A 283 16.52 4.79 15.87
C GLN A 283 16.50 4.76 17.42
N PRO A 284 17.66 4.76 18.10
CA PRO A 284 17.83 4.23 19.45
C PRO A 284 17.38 5.19 20.55
N GLN A 285 16.68 4.67 21.54
CA GLN A 285 16.46 5.36 22.82
C GLN A 285 17.78 5.45 23.58
N ALA A 286 18.30 6.68 23.72
CA ALA A 286 19.34 7.00 24.67
C ALA A 286 18.79 6.94 26.10
N LYS A 287 19.65 6.47 27.00
CA LYS A 287 19.41 6.16 28.42
C LYS A 287 18.77 7.32 29.20
N GLN A 288 17.86 6.96 30.10
CA GLN A 288 17.30 7.84 31.13
C GLN A 288 18.36 8.29 32.14
N ALA A 289 18.31 9.56 32.54
CA ALA A 289 18.91 10.12 33.75
C ALA A 289 17.97 11.20 34.34
N PRO A 290 18.05 11.52 35.65
CA PRO A 290 16.87 11.64 36.51
C PRO A 290 16.26 13.04 36.67
N LYS A 291 15.07 13.02 37.30
CA LYS A 291 14.13 14.10 37.63
C LYS A 291 14.76 15.40 38.16
N GLY A 292 14.26 16.54 37.67
CA GLY A 292 14.41 17.84 38.33
C GLY A 292 13.59 18.96 37.68
N GLY A 293 12.75 19.63 38.48
CA GLY A 293 12.41 21.06 38.33
C GLY A 293 11.22 21.45 37.44
N HIS A 294 10.09 21.77 38.07
CA HIS A 294 8.98 22.51 37.46
C HIS A 294 9.46 23.88 36.92
N ARG A 295 9.31 24.10 35.60
CA ARG A 295 9.17 25.44 35.01
C ARG A 295 8.07 25.43 33.95
N HIS A 296 7.05 26.26 34.19
CA HIS A 296 5.98 26.54 33.24
C HIS A 296 6.54 27.28 32.02
N HIS A 297 6.74 26.55 30.91
CA HIS A 297 6.87 27.15 29.60
C HIS A 297 5.48 27.26 28.94
N PRO A 298 5.18 28.35 28.21
CA PRO A 298 3.92 28.46 27.49
C PRO A 298 3.82 27.31 26.47
N LYS A 299 2.72 26.57 26.49
CA LYS A 299 2.44 25.43 25.61
C LYS A 299 2.56 25.88 24.15
N ARG A 300 3.69 25.58 23.52
CA ARG A 300 3.84 25.68 22.08
C ARG A 300 2.97 24.57 21.48
N PHE A 301 1.90 24.94 20.77
CA PHE A 301 1.05 24.00 20.04
C PHE A 301 1.94 23.13 19.15
N SER A 302 2.12 21.86 19.53
CA SER A 302 2.96 20.92 18.81
C SER A 302 2.09 20.13 17.85
N LEU A 303 2.22 20.37 16.55
CA LEU A 303 1.47 19.63 15.52
C LEU A 303 1.85 18.14 15.45
N SER A 304 2.93 17.72 16.14
CA SER A 304 3.27 16.31 16.33
C SER A 304 2.34 15.58 17.33
N GLU A 305 1.61 16.33 18.16
CA GLU A 305 0.66 15.82 19.13
C GLU A 305 -0.73 15.55 18.49
N VAL A 306 -0.98 16.11 17.30
CA VAL A 306 -2.12 15.74 16.46
C VAL A 306 -1.78 14.41 15.77
N GLN A 307 -1.84 13.32 16.53
CA GLN A 307 -1.95 11.99 15.95
C GLN A 307 -3.30 11.93 15.26
N ILE A 308 -3.28 12.00 13.93
CA ILE A 308 -4.47 11.76 13.13
C ILE A 308 -4.99 10.38 13.49
N ASP A 309 -6.21 10.37 14.03
CA ASP A 309 -6.95 9.18 14.40
C ASP A 309 -6.94 8.16 13.24
N ARG A 310 -6.86 6.86 13.55
CA ARG A 310 -6.72 5.78 12.54
C ARG A 310 -7.84 5.82 11.49
N LYS A 311 -9.04 6.23 11.90
CA LYS A 311 -10.22 6.43 11.04
C LYS A 311 -10.03 7.59 10.08
N THR A 312 -9.58 8.73 10.59
CA THR A 312 -9.26 9.93 9.79
C THR A 312 -8.14 9.64 8.80
N GLY A 313 -7.12 8.88 9.21
CA GLY A 313 -6.05 8.43 8.31
C GLY A 313 -6.56 7.51 7.19
N SER A 314 -7.50 6.62 7.48
CA SER A 314 -8.12 5.76 6.47
C SER A 314 -8.99 6.56 5.49
N LEU A 315 -9.77 7.53 5.98
CA LEU A 315 -10.54 8.46 5.15
C LEU A 315 -9.66 9.30 4.23
N ILE A 316 -8.58 9.87 4.75
CA ILE A 316 -7.63 10.66 3.95
C ILE A 316 -7.06 9.81 2.81
N LYS A 317 -6.64 8.56 3.09
CA LYS A 317 -6.13 7.64 2.07
C LYS A 317 -7.18 7.30 1.02
N MET A 318 -8.46 7.18 1.40
CA MET A 318 -9.55 6.93 0.44
C MET A 318 -9.78 8.15 -0.47
N LEU A 319 -9.79 9.35 0.10
CA LEU A 319 -9.95 10.59 -0.65
C LEU A 319 -8.80 10.79 -1.64
N ILE A 320 -7.56 10.54 -1.22
CA ILE A 320 -6.39 10.58 -2.11
C ILE A 320 -6.53 9.54 -3.22
N LEU A 321 -6.92 8.30 -2.90
CA LEU A 321 -7.12 7.25 -3.89
C LEU A 321 -8.19 7.64 -4.92
N LEU A 322 -9.32 8.17 -4.45
CA LEU A 322 -10.40 8.65 -5.31
C LEU A 322 -9.96 9.81 -6.20
N ALA A 323 -9.22 10.77 -5.65
CA ALA A 323 -8.69 11.91 -6.41
C ALA A 323 -7.70 11.46 -7.51
N VAL A 324 -6.80 10.53 -7.20
CA VAL A 324 -5.80 10.01 -8.14
C VAL A 324 -6.49 9.18 -9.24
N TYR A 325 -7.24 8.16 -8.89
CA TYR A 325 -7.87 7.29 -9.90
C TYR A 325 -9.00 8.01 -10.67
N GLY A 326 -9.74 8.90 -10.00
CA GLY A 326 -10.76 9.74 -10.63
C GLY A 326 -10.18 10.74 -11.62
N SER A 327 -9.12 11.45 -11.26
CA SER A 327 -8.44 12.37 -12.19
C SER A 327 -7.79 11.63 -13.36
N TYR A 328 -7.22 10.43 -13.12
CA TYR A 328 -6.74 9.56 -14.19
C TYR A 328 -7.85 9.21 -15.20
N LEU A 329 -9.01 8.77 -14.71
CA LEU A 329 -10.15 8.40 -15.55
C LEU A 329 -10.62 9.61 -16.39
N PHE A 330 -10.72 10.78 -15.78
CA PHE A 330 -11.07 12.02 -16.46
C PHE A 330 -10.10 12.35 -17.60
N PHE A 331 -8.79 12.35 -17.34
CA PHE A 331 -7.79 12.62 -18.37
C PHE A 331 -7.82 11.60 -19.51
N ARG A 332 -8.11 10.33 -19.17
CA ARG A 332 -8.20 9.25 -20.16
C ARG A 332 -9.40 9.40 -21.07
N ILE A 333 -10.58 9.68 -20.53
CA ILE A 333 -11.81 9.91 -21.31
C ILE A 333 -11.61 11.13 -22.21
N ARG A 334 -11.05 12.21 -21.66
CA ARG A 334 -10.74 13.43 -22.43
C ARG A 334 -9.78 13.15 -23.59
N LYS A 335 -8.74 12.33 -23.38
CA LYS A 335 -7.83 11.92 -24.45
C LYS A 335 -8.52 11.07 -25.50
N ALA A 336 -9.36 10.10 -25.10
CA ALA A 336 -10.11 9.26 -26.02
C ALA A 336 -11.05 10.07 -26.93
N LYS A 337 -11.76 11.05 -26.37
CA LYS A 337 -12.60 12.00 -27.14
C LYS A 337 -11.77 12.78 -28.17
N ARG A 338 -10.66 13.40 -27.74
CA ARG A 338 -9.75 14.13 -28.62
C ARG A 338 -9.16 13.27 -29.74
N ASP A 339 -8.83 12.02 -29.45
CA ASP A 339 -8.29 11.11 -30.47
C ASP A 339 -9.37 10.66 -31.46
N LYS A 340 -10.63 10.51 -31.02
CA LYS A 340 -11.79 10.26 -31.90
C LYS A 340 -12.05 11.45 -32.83
N GLU A 341 -12.06 12.66 -32.29
CA GLU A 341 -12.23 13.90 -33.08
C GLU A 341 -11.13 14.05 -34.14
N LYS A 342 -9.86 13.80 -33.79
CA LYS A 342 -8.75 13.85 -34.74
C LYS A 342 -8.86 12.80 -35.84
N ARG A 343 -9.35 11.60 -35.54
CA ARG A 343 -9.57 10.57 -36.55
C ARG A 343 -10.68 10.97 -37.51
N ALA A 344 -11.78 11.51 -36.99
CA ALA A 344 -12.88 12.04 -37.80
C ALA A 344 -12.41 13.17 -38.72
N LYS A 345 -11.55 14.08 -38.22
CA LYS A 345 -10.94 15.17 -39.02
C LYS A 345 -9.92 14.73 -40.07
N ARG A 346 -9.41 13.49 -40.01
CA ARG A 346 -8.49 12.92 -41.01
C ARG A 346 -9.21 12.09 -42.08
N GLN A 347 -10.50 11.81 -41.86
CA GLN A 347 -11.36 11.05 -42.75
C GLN A 347 -12.30 11.96 -43.55
N LYS A 348 -12.44 13.22 -43.13
CA LYS A 348 -12.86 14.35 -43.95
C LYS A 348 -11.61 14.95 -44.57
#